data_AF-A0A7K2IPI5-F1
#
_entry.id   AF-A0A7K2IPI5-F1
#
_cell.length_a   1.000
_cell.length_b   1.000
_cell.length_c   1.000
_cell.angle_alpha   90.00
_cell.angle_beta   90.00
_cell.angle_gamma   90.00
#
_symmetry.space_group_name_H-M   'P 1'
#
loop_
_entity.id
_entity.type
_entity.pdbx_description
1 polymer ?
#
loop_
_entity_poly.entity_id
_entity_poly.type
_entity_poly.pdbx_seq_one_letter_code
_entity_poly.pdbx_strand_id
1 'polypeptide(L)'
;MPYPFDPEEPISDPSASDAAARAWDERRELLTGWRDFSREVVTRLGELSRWNPPETLLENPSHGLMHMSMICSSGDLSMYEMIGYQPFDLFLTTYCAEYMFSDVGGAWVLDEDPGSSTFGRFLIGEYDTDRPEATVDVYAAVAAFLEEPEGRDLEKLLESLQESMGAPVGVQDTSYP
;
A
#
# COMPACT_ATOMS: atom_id res chain seq x y z
N MET A 1 -5.36 -26.40 -15.08
CA MET A 1 -6.09 -26.49 -13.80
C MET A 1 -6.61 -25.09 -13.55
N PRO A 2 -7.93 -24.84 -13.60
CA PRO A 2 -8.47 -23.52 -13.26
C PRO A 2 -8.25 -23.23 -11.77
N TYR A 3 -8.03 -21.97 -11.42
CA TYR A 3 -7.85 -21.53 -10.05
C TYR A 3 -9.14 -21.76 -9.24
N PRO A 4 -9.08 -22.13 -7.95
CA PRO A 4 -10.26 -22.47 -7.14
C PRO A 4 -11.19 -21.29 -6.80
N PHE A 5 -11.00 -20.13 -7.45
CA PHE A 5 -11.75 -18.89 -7.22
C PHE A 5 -12.41 -18.32 -8.49
N ASP A 6 -12.52 -19.09 -9.58
CA ASP A 6 -13.36 -18.68 -10.71
C ASP A 6 -14.85 -18.86 -10.36
N PRO A 7 -15.65 -17.79 -10.22
CA PRO A 7 -17.09 -17.93 -10.00
C PRO A 7 -17.79 -18.44 -11.27
N GLU A 8 -18.70 -19.41 -11.11
CA GLU A 8 -19.46 -20.03 -12.21
C GLU A 8 -20.51 -19.11 -12.87
N GLU A 9 -20.77 -17.94 -12.29
CA GLU A 9 -21.70 -16.93 -12.81
C GLU A 9 -20.97 -15.58 -12.96
N PRO A 10 -21.26 -14.78 -14.01
CA PRO A 10 -20.73 -13.43 -14.10
C PRO A 10 -21.23 -12.65 -12.89
N ILE A 11 -20.30 -12.15 -12.08
CA ILE A 11 -20.59 -11.27 -10.95
C ILE A 11 -21.44 -10.12 -11.50
N SER A 12 -22.64 -9.93 -10.95
CA SER A 12 -23.53 -8.85 -11.34
C SER A 12 -22.77 -7.53 -11.29
N ASP A 13 -22.81 -6.74 -12.37
CA ASP A 13 -22.02 -5.50 -12.49
C ASP A 13 -22.22 -4.62 -11.25
N PRO A 14 -21.20 -4.49 -10.37
CA PRO A 14 -21.33 -3.76 -9.13
C PRO A 14 -21.61 -2.27 -9.37
N SER A 15 -21.37 -1.75 -10.58
CA SER A 15 -21.65 -0.37 -10.98
C SER A 15 -23.13 -0.08 -11.29
N ALA A 16 -23.99 -1.11 -11.42
CA ALA A 16 -25.39 -0.95 -11.86
C ALA A 16 -26.33 -0.32 -10.81
N SER A 17 -25.85 0.01 -9.60
CA SER A 17 -26.63 0.60 -8.52
C SER A 17 -26.22 2.06 -8.27
N ASP A 18 -27.19 2.96 -8.12
CA ASP A 18 -26.97 4.37 -7.73
C ASP A 18 -26.17 4.54 -6.43
N ALA A 19 -26.12 3.51 -5.57
CA ALA A 19 -25.29 3.51 -4.37
C ALA A 19 -23.80 3.26 -4.69
N ALA A 20 -23.52 2.39 -5.66
CA ALA A 20 -22.16 2.09 -6.09
C ALA A 20 -21.55 3.24 -6.90
N ALA A 21 -22.34 3.86 -7.79
CA ALA A 21 -21.93 5.05 -8.52
C ALA A 21 -21.55 6.21 -7.57
N ARG A 22 -22.36 6.47 -6.54
CA ARG A 22 -22.05 7.48 -5.51
C ARG A 22 -20.81 7.15 -4.69
N ALA A 23 -20.70 5.91 -4.22
CA ALA A 23 -19.52 5.48 -3.46
C ALA A 23 -18.24 5.51 -4.31
N TRP A 24 -18.35 5.43 -5.63
CA TRP A 24 -17.24 5.57 -6.56
C TRP A 24 -16.84 7.03 -6.78
N ASP A 25 -17.81 7.93 -6.99
CA ASP A 25 -17.55 9.37 -7.10
C ASP A 25 -16.88 9.90 -5.81
N GLU A 26 -17.39 9.48 -4.65
CA GLU A 26 -16.81 9.80 -3.35
C GLU A 26 -15.35 9.32 -3.26
N ARG A 27 -15.04 8.11 -3.73
CA ARG A 27 -13.65 7.61 -3.73
C ARG A 27 -12.76 8.37 -4.70
N ARG A 28 -13.23 8.72 -5.89
CA ARG A 28 -12.44 9.56 -6.80
C ARG A 28 -12.07 10.89 -6.17
N GLU A 29 -13.00 11.54 -5.48
CA GLU A 29 -12.74 12.82 -4.79
C GLU A 29 -11.70 12.69 -3.66
N LEU A 30 -11.59 11.51 -3.05
CA LEU A 30 -10.66 11.24 -1.95
C LEU A 30 -9.21 11.00 -2.38
N LEU A 31 -8.92 10.78 -3.68
CA LEU A 31 -7.58 10.44 -4.15
C LEU A 31 -6.51 11.44 -3.68
N THR A 32 -6.81 12.73 -3.74
CA THR A 32 -5.91 13.79 -3.24
C THR A 32 -5.75 13.74 -1.72
N GLY A 33 -6.84 13.51 -1.00
CA GLY A 33 -6.83 13.41 0.47
C GLY A 33 -6.01 12.22 0.97
N TRP A 34 -5.99 11.11 0.23
CA TRP A 34 -5.14 9.97 0.53
C TRP A 34 -3.65 10.28 0.43
N ARG A 35 -3.23 11.09 -0.54
CA ARG A 35 -1.85 11.54 -0.69
C ARG A 35 -1.41 12.50 0.44
N ASP A 36 -2.33 13.32 0.93
CA ASP A 36 -2.03 14.21 2.06
C ASP A 36 -1.97 13.41 3.38
N PHE A 37 -2.90 12.45 3.56
CA PHE A 37 -2.88 11.54 4.69
C PHE A 37 -1.60 10.70 4.73
N SER A 38 -1.11 10.27 3.57
CA SER A 38 0.11 9.47 3.48
C SER A 38 1.36 10.23 3.88
N ARG A 39 1.43 11.51 3.51
CA ARG A 39 2.47 12.42 3.97
C ARG A 39 2.46 12.58 5.50
N GLU A 40 1.29 12.74 6.12
CA GLU A 40 1.16 12.85 7.58
C GLU A 40 1.69 11.59 8.28
N VAL A 41 1.38 10.42 7.73
CA VAL A 41 1.85 9.12 8.24
C VAL A 41 3.37 9.00 8.22
N VAL A 42 4.02 9.37 7.10
CA VAL A 42 5.48 9.37 6.99
C VAL A 42 6.12 10.34 7.97
N THR A 43 5.51 11.51 8.19
CA THR A 43 5.99 12.46 9.21
C THR A 43 5.97 11.85 10.62
N ARG A 44 4.89 11.16 11.00
CA ARG A 44 4.80 10.47 12.30
C ARG A 44 5.85 9.37 12.45
N LEU A 45 6.13 8.62 11.38
CA LEU A 45 7.24 7.65 11.38
C LEU A 45 8.58 8.34 11.62
N GLY A 46 8.81 9.52 11.04
CA GLY A 46 10.02 10.33 11.25
C GLY A 46 10.23 10.70 12.71
N GLU A 47 9.19 11.24 13.35
CA GLU A 47 9.21 11.61 14.76
C GLU A 47 9.59 10.42 15.67
N LEU A 48 9.07 9.23 15.34
CA LEU A 48 9.33 8.01 16.10
C LEU A 48 10.66 7.37 15.75
N SER A 49 11.16 7.64 14.54
CA SER A 49 12.45 7.14 14.12
C SER A 49 13.59 7.70 14.96
N ARG A 50 13.45 8.92 15.53
CA ARG A 50 14.48 9.68 16.29
C ARG A 50 15.82 9.90 15.58
N TRP A 51 16.09 9.17 14.50
CA TRP A 51 17.35 9.11 13.77
C TRP A 51 17.23 9.72 12.37
N ASN A 52 16.01 9.85 11.82
CA ASN A 52 15.76 10.45 10.51
C ASN A 52 14.72 11.59 10.56
N PRO A 53 15.00 12.75 9.95
CA PRO A 53 14.01 13.81 9.76
C PRO A 53 12.81 13.34 8.91
N PRO A 54 11.58 13.81 9.19
CA PRO A 54 10.41 13.57 8.35
C PRO A 54 10.64 13.84 6.85
N GLU A 55 11.37 14.90 6.52
CA GLU A 55 11.67 15.29 5.14
C GLU A 55 12.48 14.21 4.42
N THR A 56 13.47 13.63 5.11
CA THR A 56 14.30 12.54 4.56
C THR A 56 13.48 11.27 4.33
N LEU A 57 12.53 10.96 5.22
CA LEU A 57 11.62 9.82 5.01
C LEU A 57 10.61 10.07 3.90
N LEU A 58 10.20 11.31 3.67
CA LEU A 58 9.29 11.67 2.57
C LEU A 58 10.00 11.57 1.21
N GLU A 59 11.28 11.94 1.16
CA GLU A 59 12.11 11.80 -0.04
C GLU A 59 12.50 10.35 -0.31
N ASN A 60 12.70 9.55 0.75
CA ASN A 60 13.10 8.16 0.64
C ASN A 60 12.53 7.32 1.81
N PRO A 61 11.30 6.77 1.68
CA PRO A 61 10.63 6.00 2.73
C PRO A 61 11.42 4.77 3.20
N SER A 62 12.34 4.24 2.38
CA SER A 62 13.21 3.12 2.76
C SER A 62 14.09 3.44 3.98
N HIS A 63 14.41 4.72 4.23
CA HIS A 63 15.17 5.13 5.41
C HIS A 63 14.42 4.86 6.74
N GLY A 64 13.10 4.66 6.69
CA GLY A 64 12.24 4.32 7.83
C GLY A 64 12.09 2.81 8.09
N LEU A 65 12.69 1.96 7.24
CA LEU A 65 12.46 0.51 7.24
C LEU A 65 12.78 -0.16 8.56
N MET A 66 13.91 0.19 9.18
CA MET A 66 14.34 -0.47 10.42
C MET A 66 13.28 -0.34 11.53
N HIS A 67 12.69 0.84 11.68
CA HIS A 67 11.70 1.12 12.72
C HIS A 67 10.37 0.47 12.40
N MET A 68 9.90 0.58 11.16
CA MET A 68 8.66 -0.06 10.75
C MET A 68 8.77 -1.59 10.83
N SER A 69 9.90 -2.16 10.43
CA SER A 69 10.19 -3.59 10.52
C SER A 69 10.19 -4.05 11.98
N MET A 70 10.83 -3.31 12.88
CA MET A 70 10.80 -3.61 14.31
C MET A 70 9.38 -3.62 14.87
N ILE A 71 8.55 -2.64 14.48
CA ILE A 71 7.13 -2.58 14.89
C ILE A 71 6.34 -3.77 14.33
N CYS A 72 6.47 -4.06 13.03
CA CYS A 72 5.73 -5.14 12.37
C CYS A 72 6.10 -6.54 12.90
N SER A 73 7.35 -6.71 13.34
CA SER A 73 7.84 -7.94 13.96
C SER A 73 7.29 -8.18 15.37
N SER A 74 6.70 -7.17 16.01
CA SER A 74 6.10 -7.28 17.35
C SER A 74 4.86 -8.18 17.34
N GLY A 75 4.74 -9.03 18.37
CA GLY A 75 3.56 -9.87 18.60
C GLY A 75 2.34 -9.09 19.09
N ASP A 76 2.53 -7.92 19.71
CA ASP A 76 1.44 -7.04 20.16
C ASP A 76 1.49 -5.70 19.41
N LEU A 77 0.57 -5.54 18.47
CA LEU A 77 0.41 -4.31 17.70
C LEU A 77 -0.50 -3.29 18.40
N SER A 78 -1.30 -3.72 19.38
CA SER A 78 -2.28 -2.86 20.08
C SER A 78 -1.60 -1.75 20.89
N MET A 79 -0.37 -1.99 21.36
CA MET A 79 0.43 -0.97 22.03
C MET A 79 0.73 0.23 21.11
N TYR A 80 0.90 0.00 19.81
CA TYR A 80 1.09 1.07 18.85
C TYR A 80 -0.24 1.81 18.61
N GLU A 81 -1.34 1.07 18.50
CA GLU A 81 -2.66 1.69 18.37
C GLU A 81 -3.00 2.62 19.54
N MET A 82 -2.66 2.19 20.76
CA MET A 82 -2.87 2.97 21.98
C MET A 82 -2.06 4.27 22.06
N ILE A 83 -0.91 4.37 21.41
CA ILE A 83 -0.05 5.58 21.44
C ILE A 83 -0.30 6.52 20.25
N GLY A 84 -1.38 6.33 19.51
CA GLY A 84 -1.85 7.25 18.48
C GLY A 84 -1.71 6.75 17.05
N TYR A 85 -1.32 5.48 16.85
CA TYR A 85 -1.47 4.83 15.57
C TYR A 85 -2.95 4.45 15.39
N GLN A 86 -3.77 5.39 14.87
CA GLN A 86 -5.05 5.05 14.24
C GLN A 86 -4.84 3.82 13.31
N PRO A 87 -5.87 2.98 13.11
CA PRO A 87 -5.73 1.52 13.05
C PRO A 87 -4.52 1.07 12.24
N PHE A 88 -3.70 0.20 12.85
CA PHE A 88 -2.32 -0.03 12.40
C PHE A 88 -2.24 -0.55 10.95
N ASP A 89 -3.28 -1.25 10.49
CA ASP A 89 -3.46 -1.67 9.10
C ASP A 89 -3.45 -0.50 8.11
N LEU A 90 -4.17 0.58 8.42
CA LEU A 90 -4.21 1.79 7.62
C LEU A 90 -2.85 2.47 7.60
N PHE A 91 -2.20 2.57 8.76
CA PHE A 91 -0.87 3.15 8.86
C PHE A 91 0.16 2.37 8.03
N LEU A 92 0.15 1.04 8.13
CA LEU A 92 1.05 0.16 7.39
C LEU A 92 0.76 0.18 5.88
N THR A 93 -0.52 0.13 5.49
CA THR A 93 -0.96 0.27 4.09
C THR A 93 -0.41 1.53 3.47
N THR A 94 -0.53 2.64 4.20
CA THR A 94 -0.11 3.95 3.74
C THR A 94 1.41 4.03 3.63
N TYR A 95 2.15 3.48 4.60
CA TYR A 95 3.61 3.39 4.50
C TYR A 95 4.07 2.56 3.29
N CYS A 96 3.51 1.38 3.09
CA CYS A 96 3.82 0.52 1.96
C CYS A 96 3.50 1.22 0.63
N ALA A 97 2.36 1.92 0.54
CA ALA A 97 1.99 2.66 -0.65
C ALA A 97 2.94 3.84 -0.93
N GLU A 98 3.37 4.58 0.08
CA GLU A 98 4.38 5.65 -0.07
C GLU A 98 5.74 5.10 -0.47
N TYR A 99 6.14 3.95 0.06
CA TYR A 99 7.35 3.26 -0.37
C TYR A 99 7.26 2.89 -1.86
N MET A 100 6.15 2.28 -2.29
CA MET A 100 5.94 1.94 -3.70
C MET A 100 5.84 3.17 -4.60
N PHE A 101 5.31 4.29 -4.10
CA PHE A 101 5.24 5.55 -4.83
C PHE A 101 6.62 6.21 -4.98
N SER A 102 7.34 6.41 -3.86
CA SER A 102 8.57 7.22 -3.83
C SER A 102 9.82 6.46 -4.24
N ASP A 103 10.00 5.22 -3.77
CA ASP A 103 11.24 4.46 -4.00
C ASP A 103 11.14 3.55 -5.23
N VAL A 104 9.95 3.02 -5.50
CA VAL A 104 9.71 2.19 -6.68
C VAL A 104 9.28 3.05 -7.88
N GLY A 105 8.59 4.18 -7.66
CA GLY A 105 8.14 5.06 -8.74
C GLY A 105 6.74 4.73 -9.27
N GLY A 106 5.92 4.02 -8.49
CA GLY A 106 4.51 3.79 -8.81
C GLY A 106 3.66 5.05 -8.67
N ALA A 107 2.41 4.95 -9.11
CA ALA A 107 1.39 5.99 -8.93
C ALA A 107 0.15 5.42 -8.25
N TRP A 108 -0.55 6.28 -7.50
CA TRP A 108 -1.88 5.97 -7.01
C TRP A 108 -2.86 5.92 -8.17
N VAL A 109 -3.50 4.76 -8.36
CA VAL A 109 -4.48 4.52 -9.41
C VAL A 109 -5.79 4.11 -8.75
N LEU A 110 -6.90 4.69 -9.17
CA LEU A 110 -8.22 4.17 -8.83
C LEU A 110 -8.56 3.06 -9.84
N ASP A 111 -8.91 1.87 -9.37
CA ASP A 111 -9.39 0.80 -10.25
C ASP A 111 -10.79 1.16 -10.78
N GLU A 112 -10.86 1.46 -12.06
CA GLU A 112 -12.09 1.89 -12.74
C GLU A 112 -12.73 0.77 -13.58
N ASP A 113 -12.15 -0.44 -13.63
CA ASP A 113 -12.70 -1.55 -14.40
C ASP A 113 -13.84 -2.26 -13.63
N PRO A 114 -15.11 -2.17 -14.08
CA PRO A 114 -16.23 -2.82 -13.40
C PRO A 114 -16.15 -4.35 -13.38
N GLY A 115 -15.36 -4.94 -14.29
CA GLY A 115 -15.09 -6.38 -14.32
C GLY A 115 -14.03 -6.84 -13.31
N SER A 116 -13.33 -5.90 -12.68
CA SER A 116 -12.26 -6.19 -11.73
C SER A 116 -12.79 -6.53 -10.33
N SER A 117 -12.13 -7.47 -9.65
CA SER A 117 -12.41 -7.81 -8.25
C SER A 117 -12.03 -6.71 -7.27
N THR A 118 -11.20 -5.75 -7.72
CA THR A 118 -10.76 -4.58 -6.97
C THR A 118 -11.44 -3.29 -7.42
N PHE A 119 -12.52 -3.38 -8.21
CA PHE A 119 -13.26 -2.22 -8.70
C PHE A 119 -13.55 -1.19 -7.59
N GLY A 120 -13.16 0.06 -7.85
CA GLY A 120 -13.34 1.19 -6.95
C GLY A 120 -12.36 1.23 -5.77
N ARG A 121 -11.28 0.43 -5.77
CA ARG A 121 -10.20 0.52 -4.78
C ARG A 121 -9.05 1.37 -5.30
N PHE A 122 -8.31 1.95 -4.36
CA PHE A 122 -7.02 2.57 -4.67
C PHE A 122 -5.93 1.52 -4.72
N LEU A 123 -5.23 1.45 -5.85
CA LEU A 123 -4.13 0.55 -6.13
C LEU A 123 -2.86 1.37 -6.36
N ILE A 124 -1.71 0.69 -6.36
CA ILE A 124 -0.46 1.27 -6.88
C ILE A 124 -0.15 0.61 -8.22
N GLY A 125 0.10 1.41 -9.26
CA GLY A 125 0.42 0.93 -10.60
C GLY A 125 1.38 1.84 -11.35
N GLU A 126 1.41 1.73 -12.68
CA GLU A 126 2.13 2.62 -13.61
C GLU A 126 3.67 2.61 -13.49
N TYR A 127 4.27 1.61 -12.85
CA TYR A 127 5.73 1.48 -12.76
C TYR A 127 6.37 1.08 -14.10
N ASP A 128 5.85 0.03 -14.73
CA ASP A 128 6.37 -0.50 -16.00
C ASP A 128 5.47 -0.03 -17.14
N THR A 129 5.99 0.86 -17.99
CA THR A 129 5.26 1.32 -19.18
C THR A 129 5.01 0.22 -20.21
N ASP A 130 5.79 -0.87 -20.15
CA ASP A 130 5.62 -2.04 -21.01
C ASP A 130 4.57 -3.02 -20.45
N ARG A 131 4.15 -2.84 -19.19
CA ARG A 131 3.08 -3.59 -18.50
C ARG A 131 2.15 -2.64 -17.75
N PRO A 132 1.46 -1.73 -18.46
CA PRO A 132 0.63 -0.68 -17.86
C PRO A 132 -0.53 -1.23 -17.00
N GLU A 133 -0.89 -2.49 -17.17
CA GLU A 133 -1.90 -3.20 -16.37
C GLU A 133 -1.40 -3.74 -15.02
N ALA A 134 -0.09 -3.66 -14.73
CA ALA A 134 0.44 -4.14 -13.46
C ALA A 134 0.06 -3.19 -12.31
N THR A 135 -1.00 -3.55 -11.59
CA THR A 135 -1.46 -2.84 -10.40
C THR A 135 -1.45 -3.75 -9.17
N VAL A 136 -1.21 -3.17 -8.00
CA VAL A 136 -1.15 -3.88 -6.73
C VAL A 136 -2.12 -3.27 -5.72
N ASP A 137 -2.95 -4.13 -5.13
CA ASP A 137 -3.80 -3.80 -3.99
C ASP A 137 -2.98 -3.90 -2.69
N VAL A 138 -2.35 -2.78 -2.32
CA VAL A 138 -1.50 -2.69 -1.13
C VAL A 138 -2.31 -2.99 0.14
N TYR A 139 -3.58 -2.57 0.19
CA TYR A 139 -4.43 -2.83 1.36
C TYR A 139 -4.68 -4.33 1.52
N ALA A 140 -5.01 -5.04 0.44
CA ALA A 140 -5.19 -6.49 0.49
C ALA A 140 -3.90 -7.23 0.90
N ALA A 141 -2.74 -6.79 0.39
CA ALA A 141 -1.45 -7.36 0.77
C ALA A 141 -1.13 -7.12 2.26
N VAL A 142 -1.38 -5.92 2.77
CA VAL A 142 -1.18 -5.59 4.19
C VAL A 142 -2.15 -6.37 5.09
N ALA A 143 -3.42 -6.50 4.69
CA ALA A 143 -4.38 -7.29 5.45
C ALA A 143 -3.93 -8.75 5.57
N ALA A 144 -3.49 -9.36 4.46
CA ALA A 144 -2.95 -10.72 4.47
C ALA A 144 -1.68 -10.83 5.34
N PHE A 145 -0.77 -9.86 5.24
CA PHE A 145 0.44 -9.79 6.05
C PHE A 145 0.15 -9.69 7.56
N LEU A 146 -0.87 -8.94 7.96
CA LEU A 146 -1.23 -8.82 9.38
C LEU A 146 -1.83 -10.10 9.96
N GLU A 147 -2.40 -10.97 9.13
CA GLU A 147 -2.89 -12.30 9.52
C GLU A 147 -1.75 -13.33 9.68
N GLU A 148 -0.54 -13.04 9.20
CA GLU A 148 0.61 -13.90 9.38
C GLU A 148 1.04 -14.01 10.86
N PRO A 149 1.62 -15.16 11.27
CA PRO A 149 2.09 -15.37 12.64
C PRO A 149 3.25 -14.42 13.00
N GLU A 150 3.51 -14.28 14.30
CA GLU A 150 4.63 -13.48 14.84
C GLU A 150 5.98 -13.78 14.15
N GLY A 151 6.81 -12.76 13.96
CA GLY A 151 8.01 -12.84 13.14
C GLY A 151 7.81 -12.43 11.68
N ARG A 152 6.72 -11.69 11.41
CA ARG A 152 6.44 -11.04 10.13
C ARG A 152 7.60 -10.18 9.67
N ASP A 153 7.87 -10.26 8.37
CA ASP A 153 9.01 -9.61 7.75
C ASP A 153 8.53 -8.55 6.76
N LEU A 154 8.63 -7.29 7.18
CA LEU A 154 8.22 -6.16 6.35
C LEU A 154 9.00 -6.09 5.04
N GLU A 155 10.26 -6.50 5.03
CA GLU A 155 11.08 -6.48 3.82
C GLU A 155 10.49 -7.41 2.77
N LYS A 156 10.11 -8.63 3.17
CA LYS A 156 9.44 -9.59 2.28
C LYS A 156 8.10 -9.10 1.76
N LEU A 157 7.34 -8.37 2.57
CA LEU A 157 6.10 -7.73 2.09
C LEU A 157 6.42 -6.74 0.97
N LEU A 158 7.41 -5.85 1.17
CA LEU A 158 7.79 -4.85 0.18
C LEU A 158 8.39 -5.47 -1.09
N GLU A 159 9.20 -6.52 -0.95
CA GLU A 159 9.71 -7.31 -2.08
C GLU A 159 8.55 -7.92 -2.88
N SER A 160 7.58 -8.55 -2.20
CA SER A 160 6.40 -9.12 -2.85
C SER A 160 5.56 -8.06 -3.58
N LEU A 161 5.44 -6.86 -3.03
CA LEU A 161 4.76 -5.73 -3.68
C LEU A 161 5.52 -5.26 -4.93
N GLN A 162 6.85 -5.16 -4.85
CA GLN A 162 7.73 -4.84 -5.99
C GLN A 162 7.59 -5.86 -7.11
N GLU A 163 7.71 -7.15 -6.80
CA GLU A 163 7.54 -8.23 -7.78
C GLU A 163 6.19 -8.17 -8.47
N SER A 164 5.12 -7.91 -7.70
CA SER A 164 3.76 -7.84 -8.22
C SER A 164 3.55 -6.65 -9.17
N MET A 165 4.30 -5.55 -8.98
CA MET A 165 4.35 -4.42 -9.92
C MET A 165 5.31 -4.62 -11.09
N GLY A 166 6.06 -5.72 -11.13
CA GLY A 166 7.11 -5.93 -12.12
C GLY A 166 8.39 -5.11 -11.87
N ALA A 167 8.53 -4.53 -10.68
CA ALA A 167 9.72 -3.81 -10.27
C ALA A 167 10.86 -4.76 -9.86
N PRO A 168 12.13 -4.39 -10.10
CA PRO A 168 13.26 -5.16 -9.64
C PRO A 168 13.29 -5.17 -8.11
N VAL A 169 13.44 -6.36 -7.55
CA VAL A 169 13.48 -6.59 -6.10
C VAL A 169 14.81 -6.11 -5.52
N GLY A 170 14.71 -5.36 -4.43
CA GLY A 170 15.86 -4.80 -3.73
C GLY A 170 16.26 -3.47 -4.36
N VAL A 171 15.99 -2.38 -3.65
CA VAL A 171 16.33 -1.03 -4.07
C VAL A 171 17.83 -0.98 -4.42
N GLN A 172 18.12 -0.70 -5.68
CA GLN A 172 19.41 -0.12 -6.04
C GLN A 172 19.45 1.26 -5.43
N ASP A 173 20.15 1.36 -4.31
CA ASP A 173 20.85 2.53 -3.80
C ASP A 173 20.80 3.72 -4.78
N THR A 174 19.80 4.60 -4.64
CA THR A 174 19.78 5.89 -5.35
C THR A 174 20.62 6.91 -4.58
N SER A 175 21.76 6.49 -4.02
CA SER A 175 22.91 7.37 -3.84
C SER A 175 23.27 7.97 -5.20
N TYR A 176 22.58 9.04 -5.59
CA TYR A 176 23.01 9.87 -6.71
C TYR A 176 24.37 10.52 -6.32
N PRO A 177 25.32 10.64 -7.27
CA PRO A 177 26.65 11.21 -7.03
C PRO A 177 26.65 12.67 -6.57
#